data_AF-A0A1Q9CP75-F1
#
_entry.id   AF-A0A1Q9CP75-F1
#
_cell.length_a   1.000
_cell.length_b   1.000
_cell.length_c   1.000
_cell.angle_alpha   90.00
_cell.angle_beta   90.00
_cell.angle_gamma   90.00
#
_symmetry.space_group_name_H-M   'P 1'
#
loop_
_entity.id
_entity.type
_entity.pdbx_description
1 polymer ?
#
loop_
_entity_poly.entity_id
_entity_poly.type
_entity_poly.pdbx_seq_one_letter_code
_entity_poly.pdbx_strand_id
1 'polypeptide(L)'
;MGIVMGGFLLAFLNAICSAVTYGFFLGYMGLDSHVLSSITELMKLPHVLVLPFGILTDCCPIQGTHRKSYFVASWCLAGSALFALALRPLPAPFYCQNEDGSYNFMVPPCNPSIHTEKNWYVFWMFFLTAGIQLGIVAGEGLLLEYSQREPVECRGHIKAEMTMVSIGGALAASLVVGIFMNSKPYLGTFDWGFSFSGLMAFCFVLDDAQRQKKASGSSLVRATFVIGIPAICLIYGIIVLLLTSQEETACLKWIGGHGC
;
A
#
# COMPACT_ATOMS: atom_id res chain seq x y z
N MET A 1 -16.50 14.04 -1.45
CA MET A 1 -16.61 12.67 -0.88
C MET A 1 -15.93 11.57 -1.71
N GLY A 2 -16.29 11.33 -2.98
CA GLY A 2 -15.69 10.22 -3.75
C GLY A 2 -14.16 10.29 -3.95
N ILE A 3 -13.61 11.51 -4.07
CA ILE A 3 -12.17 11.74 -4.24
C ILE A 3 -11.40 11.52 -2.94
N VAL A 4 -12.01 11.88 -1.81
CA VAL A 4 -11.42 11.70 -0.47
C VAL A 4 -11.21 10.21 -0.16
N MET A 5 -12.23 9.38 -0.45
CA MET A 5 -12.11 7.92 -0.33
C MET A 5 -11.10 7.34 -1.33
N GLY A 6 -11.04 7.88 -2.55
CA GLY A 6 -10.02 7.51 -3.52
C GLY A 6 -8.60 7.85 -3.04
N GLY A 7 -8.41 9.00 -2.40
CA GLY A 7 -7.16 9.42 -1.77
C GLY A 7 -6.72 8.49 -0.65
N PHE A 8 -7.64 8.12 0.24
CA PHE A 8 -7.40 7.11 1.28
C PHE A 8 -6.83 5.82 0.69
N LEU A 9 -7.50 5.27 -0.32
CA LEU A 9 -7.15 3.96 -0.87
C LEU A 9 -5.85 4.03 -1.70
N LEU A 10 -5.61 5.11 -2.45
CA LEU A 10 -4.34 5.30 -3.16
C LEU A 10 -3.17 5.39 -2.18
N ALA A 11 -3.32 6.14 -1.08
CA ALA A 11 -2.29 6.25 -0.06
C ALA A 11 -2.08 4.92 0.68
N PHE A 12 -3.16 4.19 0.95
CA PHE A 12 -3.11 2.83 1.51
C PHE A 12 -2.33 1.88 0.60
N LEU A 13 -2.66 1.80 -0.69
CA LEU A 13 -1.97 0.93 -1.64
C LEU A 13 -0.49 1.33 -1.81
N ASN A 14 -0.18 2.63 -1.84
CA ASN A 14 1.20 3.10 -1.94
C ASN A 14 2.05 2.65 -0.74
N ALA A 15 1.50 2.81 0.47
CA ALA A 15 2.16 2.39 1.70
C ALA A 15 2.34 0.86 1.77
N ILE A 16 1.35 0.08 1.32
CA ILE A 16 1.47 -1.38 1.20
C ILE A 16 2.63 -1.76 0.26
N CYS A 17 2.68 -1.21 -0.95
CA CYS A 17 3.73 -1.54 -1.91
C CYS A 17 5.13 -1.34 -1.33
N SER A 18 5.33 -0.22 -0.62
CA SER A 18 6.59 0.09 0.05
C SER A 18 6.90 -0.86 1.22
N ALA A 19 5.93 -1.09 2.11
CA ALA A 19 6.12 -1.89 3.31
C ALA A 19 6.36 -3.39 3.00
N VAL A 20 5.67 -3.92 1.99
CA VAL A 20 5.76 -5.34 1.61
C VAL A 20 7.10 -5.68 0.93
N THR A 21 7.72 -4.71 0.27
CA THR A 21 8.93 -4.90 -0.52
C THR A 21 10.06 -5.55 0.30
N TYR A 22 10.31 -5.07 1.52
CA TYR A 22 11.35 -5.62 2.38
C TYR A 22 11.03 -7.06 2.80
N GLY A 23 9.87 -7.30 3.41
CA GLY A 23 9.50 -8.64 3.89
C GLY A 23 9.45 -9.69 2.77
N PHE A 24 8.96 -9.30 1.60
CA PHE A 24 8.84 -10.21 0.47
C PHE A 24 10.17 -10.50 -0.24
N PHE A 25 10.89 -9.47 -0.69
CA PHE A 25 12.11 -9.69 -1.49
C PHE A 25 13.30 -10.13 -0.64
N LEU A 26 13.45 -9.58 0.58
CA LEU A 26 14.52 -9.97 1.50
C LEU A 26 14.17 -11.27 2.23
N GLY A 27 13.00 -11.31 2.87
CA GLY A 27 12.62 -12.43 3.74
C GLY A 27 12.18 -13.68 2.99
N TYR A 28 11.29 -13.52 2.01
CA TYR A 28 10.73 -14.68 1.31
C TYR A 28 11.62 -15.19 0.17
N MET A 29 12.12 -14.26 -0.66
CA MET A 29 12.97 -14.60 -1.81
C MET A 29 14.47 -14.70 -1.47
N GLY A 30 14.89 -14.31 -0.25
CA GLY A 30 16.28 -14.40 0.17
C GLY A 30 17.25 -13.57 -0.67
N LEU A 31 16.81 -12.45 -1.26
CA LEU A 31 17.67 -11.61 -2.10
C LEU A 31 18.67 -10.82 -1.25
N ASP A 32 19.90 -10.67 -1.76
CA ASP A 32 20.90 -9.81 -1.14
C ASP A 32 20.42 -8.35 -1.02
N SER A 33 20.82 -7.66 0.05
CA SER A 33 20.45 -6.28 0.33
C SER A 33 20.84 -5.29 -0.79
N HIS A 34 21.92 -5.57 -1.52
CA HIS A 34 22.34 -4.76 -2.68
C HIS A 34 21.39 -4.92 -3.87
N VAL A 35 20.91 -6.14 -4.10
CA VAL A 35 19.92 -6.45 -5.15
C VAL A 35 18.56 -5.88 -4.77
N LEU A 36 18.17 -5.99 -3.50
CA LEU A 36 16.97 -5.37 -2.97
C LEU A 36 16.96 -3.85 -3.17
N SER A 37 18.05 -3.18 -2.83
CA SER A 37 18.19 -1.72 -3.02
C SER A 37 17.98 -1.33 -4.48
N SER A 38 18.51 -2.12 -5.41
CA SER A 38 18.33 -1.89 -6.85
C SER A 38 16.86 -2.06 -7.27
N ILE A 39 16.18 -3.08 -6.74
CA ILE A 39 14.75 -3.34 -6.99
C ILE A 39 13.87 -2.25 -6.38
N THR A 40 14.16 -1.79 -5.16
CA THR A 40 13.39 -0.72 -4.49
C THR A 40 13.48 0.59 -5.26
N GLU A 41 14.66 0.95 -5.76
CA GLU A 41 14.82 2.17 -6.56
C GLU A 41 14.14 2.05 -7.93
N LEU A 42 14.20 0.86 -8.56
CA LEU A 42 13.46 0.59 -9.79
C LEU A 42 11.93 0.72 -9.59
N MET A 43 11.40 0.21 -8.48
CA MET A 43 9.98 0.33 -8.15
C MET A 43 9.57 1.77 -7.79
N LYS A 44 10.50 2.60 -7.33
CA LYS A 44 10.25 4.03 -7.07
C LYS A 44 10.31 4.88 -8.34
N LEU A 45 10.88 4.39 -9.43
CA LEU A 45 11.05 5.14 -10.68
C LEU A 45 9.76 5.82 -11.20
N PRO A 46 8.55 5.22 -11.09
CA PRO A 46 7.32 5.93 -11.46
C PRO A 46 7.07 7.23 -10.68
N HIS A 47 7.60 7.40 -9.47
CA HIS A 47 7.51 8.67 -8.74
C HIS A 47 8.24 9.82 -9.48
N VAL A 48 9.24 9.52 -10.30
CA VAL A 48 9.94 10.54 -11.11
C VAL A 48 9.05 11.01 -12.27
N LEU A 49 8.10 10.18 -12.70
CA LEU A 49 7.18 10.47 -13.81
C LEU A 49 5.98 11.35 -13.43
N VAL A 50 5.98 11.93 -12.23
CA VAL A 50 4.92 12.83 -11.75
C VAL A 50 4.69 14.01 -12.69
N LEU A 51 5.75 14.69 -13.10
CA LEU A 51 5.63 15.86 -13.99
C LEU A 51 5.11 15.46 -15.38
N PRO A 52 5.65 14.43 -16.06
CA PRO A 52 5.07 13.89 -17.28
C PRO A 52 3.60 13.50 -17.15
N PHE A 53 3.22 12.80 -16.08
CA PHE A 53 1.82 12.43 -15.84
C PHE A 53 0.93 13.66 -15.62
N GLY A 54 1.42 14.69 -14.95
CA GLY A 54 0.72 15.97 -14.79
C GLY A 54 0.43 16.64 -16.13
N ILE A 55 1.48 16.81 -16.96
CA ILE A 55 1.34 17.38 -18.32
C ILE A 55 0.36 16.55 -19.15
N LEU A 56 0.46 15.22 -19.12
CA LEU A 56 -0.44 14.33 -19.86
C LEU A 56 -1.90 14.53 -19.44
N THR A 57 -2.16 14.62 -18.13
CA THR A 57 -3.52 14.80 -17.59
C THR A 57 -4.13 16.16 -17.95
N ASP A 58 -3.30 17.17 -18.16
CA ASP A 58 -3.74 18.53 -18.49
C ASP A 58 -3.90 18.74 -20.00
N CYS A 59 -2.95 18.26 -20.80
CA CYS A 59 -2.89 18.52 -22.24
C CYS A 59 -3.74 17.55 -23.09
N CYS A 60 -3.96 16.32 -22.64
CA CYS A 60 -4.60 15.28 -23.46
C CYS A 60 -5.95 14.82 -22.87
N PRO A 61 -7.10 15.41 -23.22
CA PRO A 61 -8.39 14.96 -22.72
C PRO A 61 -8.79 13.59 -23.30
N ILE A 62 -9.15 12.63 -22.44
CA ILE A 62 -9.74 11.35 -22.84
C ILE A 62 -11.27 11.48 -22.75
N GLN A 63 -11.97 11.27 -23.86
CA GLN A 63 -13.46 11.30 -23.94
C GLN A 63 -14.10 12.64 -23.49
N GLY A 64 -13.41 13.77 -23.70
CA GLY A 64 -13.96 15.11 -23.37
C GLY A 64 -13.96 15.46 -21.89
N THR A 65 -13.41 14.61 -21.02
CA THR A 65 -13.13 14.94 -19.61
C THR A 65 -11.64 14.83 -19.34
N HIS A 66 -11.04 15.86 -18.73
CA HIS A 66 -9.60 15.90 -18.46
C HIS A 66 -9.25 14.99 -17.27
N ARG A 67 -9.30 15.50 -16.04
CA ARG A 67 -8.66 14.82 -14.89
C ARG A 67 -9.44 13.62 -14.32
N LYS A 68 -10.76 13.56 -14.52
CA LYS A 68 -11.62 12.49 -13.99
C LYS A 68 -11.42 11.14 -14.70
N SER A 69 -11.14 11.17 -16.01
CA SER A 69 -10.91 9.97 -16.82
C SER A 69 -9.57 9.34 -16.47
N TYR A 70 -8.49 10.12 -16.36
CA TYR A 70 -7.19 9.65 -15.88
C TYR A 70 -7.24 9.08 -14.47
N PHE A 71 -8.01 9.68 -13.57
CA PHE A 71 -8.21 9.13 -12.23
C PHE A 71 -8.94 7.77 -12.25
N VAL A 72 -9.75 7.46 -13.27
CA VAL A 72 -10.34 6.12 -13.42
C VAL A 72 -9.36 5.16 -14.10
N ALA A 73 -8.60 5.64 -15.09
CA ALA A 73 -7.58 4.87 -15.77
C ALA A 73 -6.47 4.41 -14.81
N SER A 74 -6.10 5.24 -13.84
CA SER A 74 -5.14 4.87 -12.78
C SER A 74 -5.62 3.70 -11.94
N TRP A 75 -6.89 3.69 -11.57
CA TRP A 75 -7.48 2.54 -10.88
C TRP A 75 -7.41 1.32 -11.78
N CYS A 76 -7.87 1.40 -13.04
CA CYS A 76 -7.78 0.30 -14.01
C CYS A 76 -6.38 -0.31 -14.08
N LEU A 77 -5.35 0.53 -14.19
CA LEU A 77 -3.96 0.08 -14.23
C LEU A 77 -3.55 -0.59 -12.90
N ALA A 78 -3.81 0.04 -11.76
CA ALA A 78 -3.50 -0.51 -10.43
C ALA A 78 -4.22 -1.84 -10.16
N GLY A 79 -5.53 -1.91 -10.41
CA GLY A 79 -6.30 -3.15 -10.23
C GLY A 79 -5.88 -4.26 -11.19
N SER A 80 -5.49 -3.93 -12.43
CA SER A 80 -4.94 -4.94 -13.36
C SER A 80 -3.64 -5.56 -12.85
N ALA A 81 -2.76 -4.74 -12.25
CA ALA A 81 -1.51 -5.19 -11.67
C ALA A 81 -1.75 -5.99 -10.37
N LEU A 82 -2.65 -5.54 -9.50
CA LEU A 82 -3.07 -6.27 -8.30
C LEU A 82 -3.68 -7.62 -8.65
N PHE A 83 -4.53 -7.67 -9.67
CA PHE A 83 -5.12 -8.91 -10.16
C PHE A 83 -4.05 -9.88 -10.68
N ALA A 84 -3.10 -9.39 -11.49
CA ALA A 84 -2.00 -10.23 -11.98
C ALA A 84 -1.12 -10.79 -10.86
N LEU A 85 -0.85 -9.99 -9.81
CA LEU A 85 -0.11 -10.42 -8.62
C LEU A 85 -0.92 -11.39 -7.74
N ALA A 86 -2.23 -11.24 -7.68
CA ALA A 86 -3.13 -12.11 -6.93
C ALA A 86 -3.30 -13.50 -7.57
N LEU A 87 -3.33 -13.56 -8.91
CA LEU A 87 -3.56 -14.81 -9.64
C LEU A 87 -2.39 -15.81 -9.56
N ARG A 88 -1.16 -15.32 -9.34
CA ARG A 88 -0.01 -16.21 -9.25
C ARG A 88 0.06 -16.86 -7.86
N PRO A 89 0.02 -18.19 -7.76
CA PRO A 89 0.31 -18.87 -6.51
C PRO A 89 1.77 -18.62 -6.12
N LEU A 90 2.01 -18.49 -4.82
CA LEU A 90 3.34 -18.19 -4.31
C LEU A 90 4.23 -19.44 -4.44
N PRO A 91 5.43 -19.35 -5.07
CA PRO A 91 6.36 -20.47 -5.18
C PRO A 91 6.97 -20.78 -3.81
N ALA A 92 7.50 -21.98 -3.61
CA ALA A 92 8.13 -22.36 -2.34
C ALA A 92 9.26 -21.37 -1.95
N PRO A 93 9.41 -21.05 -0.65
CA PRO A 93 10.37 -20.04 -0.17
C PRO A 93 11.82 -20.43 -0.47
N PHE A 94 12.72 -19.44 -0.49
CA PHE A 94 14.12 -19.65 -0.81
C PHE A 94 14.84 -20.58 0.18
N TYR A 95 14.65 -20.32 1.47
CA TYR A 95 15.22 -21.11 2.57
C TYR A 95 14.34 -22.31 2.93
N CYS A 96 14.99 -23.40 3.34
CA CYS A 96 14.29 -24.56 3.89
C CYS A 96 13.60 -24.21 5.21
N GLN A 97 12.39 -24.73 5.41
CA GLN A 97 11.63 -24.55 6.64
C GLN A 97 11.76 -25.79 7.53
N ASN A 98 11.93 -25.58 8.84
CA ASN A 98 11.83 -26.64 9.85
C ASN A 98 10.37 -27.05 10.05
N GLU A 99 10.11 -28.10 10.83
CA GLU A 99 8.74 -28.52 11.20
C GLU A 99 7.95 -27.39 11.89
N ASP A 100 8.67 -26.50 12.59
CA ASP A 100 8.11 -25.30 13.22
C ASP A 100 7.81 -24.15 12.23
N GLY A 101 8.11 -24.29 10.94
CA GLY A 101 7.93 -23.25 9.91
C GLY A 101 8.99 -22.14 9.90
N SER A 102 9.98 -22.20 10.80
CA SER A 102 11.13 -21.27 10.84
C SER A 102 12.16 -21.60 9.76
N TYR A 103 12.87 -20.60 9.24
CA TYR A 103 13.92 -20.82 8.25
C TYR A 103 15.19 -21.40 8.87
N ASN A 104 15.73 -22.42 8.21
CA ASN A 104 17.01 -23.03 8.56
C ASN A 104 18.13 -22.46 7.68
N PHE A 105 18.84 -21.46 8.20
CA PHE A 105 19.96 -20.83 7.51
C PHE A 105 21.25 -21.67 7.47
N MET A 106 21.29 -22.79 8.21
CA MET A 106 22.48 -23.66 8.30
C MET A 106 22.54 -24.70 7.18
N VAL A 107 21.46 -24.83 6.39
CA VAL A 107 21.33 -25.78 5.29
C VAL A 107 21.33 -25.01 3.97
N PRO A 108 21.90 -25.55 2.87
CA PRO A 108 21.79 -24.94 1.55
C PRO A 108 20.33 -24.66 1.15
N PRO A 109 20.08 -23.65 0.30
CA PRO A 109 18.73 -23.22 -0.05
C PRO A 109 17.97 -24.32 -0.79
N CYS A 110 16.73 -24.58 -0.35
CA CYS A 110 15.85 -25.60 -0.93
C CYS A 110 15.34 -25.19 -2.33
N ASN A 111 15.13 -23.89 -2.57
CA ASN A 111 14.63 -23.39 -3.85
C ASN A 111 15.43 -22.19 -4.37
N PRO A 112 16.64 -22.41 -4.94
CA PRO A 112 17.42 -21.33 -5.54
C PRO A 112 16.79 -20.77 -6.83
N SER A 113 15.85 -21.51 -7.44
CA SER A 113 15.23 -21.12 -8.71
C SER A 113 14.29 -19.92 -8.60
N ILE A 114 13.83 -19.59 -7.39
CA ILE A 114 12.93 -18.44 -7.13
C ILE A 114 13.50 -17.09 -7.59
N HIS A 115 14.83 -16.94 -7.59
CA HIS A 115 15.49 -15.72 -8.07
C HIS A 115 15.27 -15.45 -9.56
N THR A 116 14.96 -16.49 -10.36
CA THR A 116 14.64 -16.31 -11.78
C THR A 116 13.23 -15.75 -11.98
N GLU A 117 12.31 -16.04 -11.05
CA GLU A 117 10.92 -15.60 -11.10
C GLU A 117 10.72 -14.18 -10.56
N LYS A 118 11.70 -13.61 -9.84
CA LYS A 118 11.60 -12.28 -9.22
C LYS A 118 11.18 -11.19 -10.22
N ASN A 119 11.67 -11.27 -11.46
CA ASN A 119 11.43 -10.27 -12.49
C ASN A 119 9.94 -10.11 -12.81
N TRP A 120 9.15 -11.18 -12.73
CA TRP A 120 7.70 -11.14 -12.92
C TRP A 120 7.03 -10.28 -11.83
N TYR A 121 7.40 -10.48 -10.57
CA TYR A 121 6.86 -9.73 -9.44
C TYR A 121 7.26 -8.26 -9.50
N VAL A 122 8.53 -7.98 -9.80
CA VAL A 122 9.05 -6.61 -9.95
C VAL A 122 8.34 -5.87 -11.08
N PHE A 123 8.11 -6.54 -12.21
CA PHE A 123 7.41 -5.95 -13.35
C PHE A 123 5.98 -5.51 -12.98
N TRP A 124 5.18 -6.38 -12.38
CA TRP A 124 3.80 -6.02 -12.00
C TRP A 124 3.74 -5.03 -10.83
N MET A 125 4.67 -5.10 -9.87
CA MET A 125 4.79 -4.08 -8.81
C MET A 125 5.16 -2.71 -9.39
N PHE A 126 5.98 -2.64 -10.44
CA PHE A 126 6.26 -1.39 -11.14
C PHE A 126 5.00 -0.79 -11.78
N PHE A 127 4.21 -1.60 -12.49
CA PHE A 127 2.94 -1.15 -13.08
C PHE A 127 1.91 -0.73 -12.02
N LEU A 128 1.87 -1.44 -10.88
CA LEU A 128 1.05 -1.07 -9.74
C LEU A 128 1.43 0.32 -9.21
N THR A 129 2.72 0.56 -8.93
CA THR A 129 3.20 1.86 -8.46
C THR A 129 2.98 2.97 -9.49
N ALA A 130 3.15 2.67 -10.79
CA ALA A 130 2.85 3.63 -11.85
C ALA A 130 1.36 4.01 -11.91
N GLY A 131 0.46 3.02 -11.76
CA GLY A 131 -0.98 3.27 -11.66
C GLY A 131 -1.35 4.10 -10.44
N ILE A 132 -0.81 3.76 -9.27
CA ILE A 132 -1.00 4.53 -8.04
C ILE A 132 -0.52 5.97 -8.22
N GLN A 133 0.68 6.17 -8.79
CA GLN A 133 1.25 7.51 -8.98
C GLN A 133 0.43 8.36 -9.95
N LEU A 134 -0.03 7.78 -11.07
CA LEU A 134 -0.95 8.46 -11.99
C LEU A 134 -2.23 8.90 -11.27
N GLY A 135 -2.76 8.05 -10.38
CA GLY A 135 -3.95 8.33 -9.57
C GLY A 135 -3.72 9.47 -8.58
N ILE A 136 -2.56 9.50 -7.92
CA ILE A 136 -2.19 10.59 -6.99
C ILE A 136 -2.12 11.92 -7.74
N VAL A 137 -1.40 11.99 -8.87
CA VAL A 137 -1.24 13.22 -9.65
C VAL A 137 -2.58 13.72 -10.20
N ALA A 138 -3.39 12.83 -10.78
CA ALA A 138 -4.72 13.17 -11.27
C ALA A 138 -5.65 13.61 -10.12
N GLY A 139 -5.54 12.96 -8.96
CA GLY A 139 -6.29 13.27 -7.75
C GLY A 139 -5.94 14.65 -7.18
N GLU A 140 -4.65 15.00 -7.13
CA GLU A 140 -4.18 16.33 -6.70
C GLU A 140 -4.59 17.43 -7.67
N GLY A 141 -4.50 17.20 -8.97
CA GLY A 141 -5.01 18.16 -9.97
C GLY A 141 -6.51 18.41 -9.78
N LEU A 142 -7.29 17.35 -9.57
CA LEU A 142 -8.72 17.45 -9.31
C LEU A 142 -9.03 18.16 -7.97
N LEU A 143 -8.23 17.90 -6.93
CA LEU A 143 -8.30 18.57 -5.63
C LEU A 143 -8.09 20.08 -5.75
N LEU A 144 -7.14 20.51 -6.59
CA LEU A 144 -6.87 21.93 -6.84
C LEU A 144 -8.06 22.64 -7.48
N GLU A 145 -8.74 22.00 -8.45
CA GLU A 145 -9.97 22.55 -9.05
C GLU A 145 -11.11 22.68 -8.03
N TYR A 146 -11.17 21.79 -7.03
CA TYR A 146 -12.15 21.91 -5.96
C TYR A 146 -11.78 23.01 -4.97
N SER A 147 -10.51 23.12 -4.59
CA SER A 147 -10.06 24.17 -3.68
C SER A 147 -10.18 25.57 -4.28
N GLN A 148 -10.11 25.72 -5.61
CA GLN A 148 -10.40 26.99 -6.28
C GLN A 148 -11.85 27.46 -6.15
N ARG A 149 -12.79 26.56 -5.82
CA ARG A 149 -14.20 26.89 -5.60
C ARG A 149 -14.50 27.24 -4.13
N GLU A 150 -13.54 27.08 -3.23
CA GLU A 150 -13.69 27.48 -1.83
C GLU A 150 -13.65 29.01 -1.69
N PRO A 151 -14.41 29.60 -0.75
CA PRO A 151 -14.27 31.01 -0.41
C PRO A 151 -12.84 31.28 0.10
N VAL A 152 -12.31 32.47 -0.18
CA VAL A 152 -10.92 32.85 0.14
C VAL A 152 -10.60 32.67 1.63
N GLU A 153 -11.59 32.92 2.48
CA GLU A 153 -11.50 32.81 3.94
C GLU A 153 -11.30 31.37 4.46
N CYS A 154 -11.73 30.35 3.70
CA CYS A 154 -11.61 28.94 4.08
C CYS A 154 -10.73 28.13 3.12
N ARG A 155 -9.95 28.80 2.27
CA ARG A 155 -9.20 28.17 1.20
C ARG A 155 -8.12 27.24 1.76
N GLY A 156 -8.16 25.99 1.35
CA GLY A 156 -7.21 24.94 1.79
C GLY A 156 -7.82 23.93 2.76
N HIS A 157 -9.06 24.10 3.20
CA HIS A 157 -9.74 23.13 4.07
C HIS A 157 -9.87 21.76 3.39
N ILE A 158 -10.35 21.69 2.15
CA ILE A 158 -10.45 20.43 1.39
C ILE A 158 -9.06 19.79 1.21
N LYS A 159 -8.00 20.59 1.02
CA LYS A 159 -6.63 20.08 0.92
C LYS A 159 -6.16 19.47 2.25
N ALA A 160 -6.41 20.15 3.36
CA ALA A 160 -6.09 19.64 4.69
C ALA A 160 -6.84 18.33 4.98
N GLU A 161 -8.14 18.28 4.70
CA GLU A 161 -8.98 17.09 4.87
C GLU A 161 -8.45 15.90 4.05
N MET A 162 -8.13 16.13 2.77
CA MET A 162 -7.56 15.11 1.89
C MET A 162 -6.22 14.56 2.42
N THR A 163 -5.34 15.44 2.91
CA THR A 163 -4.06 15.03 3.48
C THR A 163 -4.25 14.22 4.76
N MET A 164 -5.17 14.63 5.66
CA MET A 164 -5.48 13.88 6.88
C MET A 164 -5.95 12.45 6.54
N VAL A 165 -6.86 12.33 5.57
CA VAL A 165 -7.38 11.04 5.12
C VAL A 165 -6.30 10.18 4.45
N SER A 166 -5.42 10.78 3.65
CA SER A 166 -4.32 10.06 2.98
C SER A 166 -3.29 9.53 3.97
N ILE A 167 -2.92 10.32 4.99
CA ILE A 167 -2.06 9.87 6.08
C ILE A 167 -2.73 8.73 6.86
N GLY A 168 -4.04 8.86 7.14
CA GLY A 168 -4.81 7.79 7.76
C GLY A 168 -4.78 6.48 6.95
N GLY A 169 -4.87 6.56 5.62
CA GLY A 169 -4.74 5.42 4.72
C GLY A 169 -3.34 4.78 4.79
N ALA A 170 -2.28 5.58 4.76
CA ALA A 170 -0.92 5.07 4.88
C ALA A 170 -0.65 4.39 6.24
N LEU A 171 -1.17 4.95 7.34
CA LEU A 171 -1.07 4.34 8.67
C LEU A 171 -1.84 3.01 8.76
N ALA A 172 -3.06 2.97 8.21
CA ALA A 172 -3.84 1.73 8.14
C ALA A 172 -3.11 0.64 7.35
N ALA A 173 -2.45 1.00 6.25
CA ALA A 173 -1.63 0.08 5.46
C ALA A 173 -0.45 -0.49 6.26
N SER A 174 0.30 0.37 6.96
CA SER A 174 1.41 -0.07 7.82
C SER A 174 0.94 -1.03 8.91
N LEU A 175 -0.24 -0.81 9.49
CA LEU A 175 -0.83 -1.73 10.47
C LEU A 175 -1.20 -3.07 9.85
N VAL A 176 -1.81 -3.05 8.66
CA VAL A 176 -2.16 -4.28 7.93
C VAL A 176 -0.90 -5.09 7.61
N VAL A 177 0.14 -4.46 7.06
CA VAL A 177 1.37 -5.19 6.74
C VAL A 177 2.09 -5.65 8.01
N GLY A 178 2.17 -4.81 9.04
CA GLY A 178 2.83 -5.15 10.31
C GLY A 178 2.17 -6.30 11.07
N ILE A 179 0.84 -6.43 11.00
CA ILE A 179 0.11 -7.53 11.67
C ILE A 179 0.07 -8.77 10.77
N PHE A 180 -0.29 -8.61 9.50
CA PHE A 180 -0.61 -9.74 8.62
C PHE A 180 0.60 -10.28 7.83
N MET A 181 1.67 -9.52 7.65
CA MET A 181 2.92 -9.97 6.99
C MET A 181 4.08 -10.15 7.96
N ASN A 182 3.79 -10.46 9.22
CA ASN A 182 4.78 -10.81 10.24
C ASN A 182 4.82 -12.32 10.55
N SER A 183 4.48 -13.15 9.56
CA SER A 183 4.56 -14.61 9.68
C SER A 183 6.00 -15.12 9.50
N LYS A 184 6.30 -16.32 10.00
CA LYS A 184 7.62 -16.98 9.87
C LYS A 184 8.22 -16.95 8.45
N PRO A 185 7.45 -17.13 7.35
CA PRO A 185 7.96 -16.98 5.98
C PRO A 185 8.49 -15.58 5.59
N TYR A 186 8.13 -14.54 6.34
CA TYR A 186 8.54 -13.15 6.11
C TYR A 186 9.51 -12.64 7.19
N LEU A 187 10.30 -13.55 7.81
CA LEU A 187 11.21 -13.27 8.93
C LEU A 187 10.50 -12.83 10.23
N GLY A 188 9.20 -13.05 10.33
CA GLY A 188 8.43 -12.74 11.53
C GLY A 188 8.34 -13.89 12.52
N THR A 189 7.60 -13.67 13.60
CA THR A 189 7.42 -14.66 14.69
C THR A 189 6.07 -15.37 14.66
N PHE A 190 5.10 -14.87 13.89
CA PHE A 190 3.73 -15.40 13.92
C PHE A 190 3.59 -16.67 13.06
N ASP A 191 2.78 -17.62 13.54
CA ASP A 191 2.41 -18.84 12.80
C ASP A 191 1.34 -18.58 11.74
N TRP A 192 0.57 -17.50 11.91
CA TRP A 192 -0.49 -17.09 11.01
C TRP A 192 -0.14 -15.77 10.32
N GLY A 193 -0.62 -15.61 9.09
CA GLY A 193 -0.40 -14.41 8.30
C GLY A 193 -0.98 -14.56 6.90
N PHE A 194 -0.98 -13.47 6.14
CA PHE A 194 -1.34 -13.51 4.73
C PHE A 194 -0.13 -13.84 3.88
N SER A 195 -0.34 -14.70 2.87
CA SER A 195 0.60 -14.80 1.76
C SER A 195 0.61 -13.49 0.97
N PHE A 196 1.72 -13.21 0.28
CA PHE A 196 1.87 -12.05 -0.59
C PHE A 196 0.74 -11.97 -1.63
N SER A 197 0.42 -13.08 -2.30
CA SER A 197 -0.69 -13.14 -3.26
C SER A 197 -2.05 -12.92 -2.60
N GLY A 198 -2.26 -13.43 -1.38
CA GLY A 198 -3.47 -13.18 -0.59
C GLY A 198 -3.64 -11.72 -0.20
N LEU A 199 -2.57 -11.03 0.18
CA LEU A 199 -2.59 -9.60 0.49
C LEU A 199 -2.85 -8.76 -0.77
N MET A 200 -2.30 -9.13 -1.93
CA MET A 200 -2.60 -8.48 -3.20
C MET A 200 -4.05 -8.71 -3.64
N ALA A 201 -4.60 -9.91 -3.41
CA ALA A 201 -6.01 -10.21 -3.64
C ALA A 201 -6.93 -9.38 -2.73
N PHE A 202 -6.59 -9.23 -1.45
CA PHE A 202 -7.31 -8.37 -0.53
C PHE A 202 -7.33 -6.91 -1.01
N CYS A 203 -6.17 -6.39 -1.44
CA CYS A 203 -6.06 -5.05 -2.01
C CYS A 203 -6.87 -4.89 -3.31
N PHE A 204 -6.89 -5.91 -4.16
CA PHE A 204 -7.71 -5.92 -5.38
C PHE A 204 -9.21 -5.82 -5.08
N VAL A 205 -9.70 -6.60 -4.11
CA VAL A 205 -11.11 -6.55 -3.70
C VAL A 205 -11.48 -5.17 -3.15
N LEU A 206 -10.57 -4.52 -2.41
CA LEU A 206 -10.78 -3.15 -1.94
C LEU A 206 -10.85 -2.14 -3.09
N ASP A 207 -9.99 -2.25 -4.10
CA ASP A 207 -10.04 -1.42 -5.31
C ASP A 207 -11.37 -1.63 -6.07
N ASP A 208 -11.73 -2.89 -6.35
CA ASP A 208 -12.97 -3.20 -7.08
C ASP A 208 -14.21 -2.71 -6.32
N ALA A 209 -14.25 -2.89 -5.00
CA ALA A 209 -15.32 -2.37 -4.15
C ALA A 209 -15.45 -0.85 -4.26
N GLN A 210 -14.34 -0.10 -4.37
CA GLN A 210 -14.40 1.35 -4.62
C GLN A 210 -14.94 1.69 -6.01
N ARG A 211 -14.51 0.95 -7.04
CA ARG A 211 -14.99 1.16 -8.41
C ARG A 211 -16.49 0.94 -8.54
N GLN A 212 -17.00 -0.18 -8.02
CA GLN A 212 -18.42 -0.47 -8.04
C GLN A 212 -19.22 0.59 -7.25
N LYS A 213 -18.68 1.08 -6.14
CA LYS A 213 -19.29 2.16 -5.35
C LYS A 213 -19.33 3.52 -6.07
N LYS A 214 -18.48 3.74 -7.08
CA LYS A 214 -18.50 4.92 -7.96
C LYS A 214 -19.53 4.76 -9.08
N ALA A 215 -19.81 3.52 -9.51
CA ALA A 215 -20.84 3.19 -10.49
C ALA A 215 -22.26 3.13 -9.87
N SER A 216 -22.38 2.68 -8.62
CA SER A 216 -23.64 2.59 -7.89
C SER A 216 -23.80 3.76 -6.92
N GLY A 217 -24.79 4.62 -7.17
CA GLY A 217 -25.13 5.78 -6.33
C GLY A 217 -25.17 5.48 -4.82
N SER A 218 -24.41 6.29 -4.07
CA SER A 218 -24.35 6.57 -2.62
C SER A 218 -25.20 5.78 -1.60
N SER A 219 -24.56 5.31 -0.52
CA SER A 219 -25.22 4.92 0.75
C SER A 219 -24.45 5.43 2.00
N LEU A 220 -25.21 5.80 3.04
CA LEU A 220 -24.88 6.50 4.30
C LEU A 220 -23.81 5.80 5.18
N VAL A 221 -23.64 4.49 5.04
CA VAL A 221 -22.67 3.66 5.80
C VAL A 221 -21.21 4.06 5.50
N ARG A 222 -20.97 4.81 4.42
CA ARG A 222 -19.65 5.22 3.92
C ARG A 222 -19.03 6.40 4.69
N ALA A 223 -19.82 7.25 5.33
CA ALA A 223 -19.28 8.39 6.10
C ALA A 223 -18.67 7.94 7.44
N THR A 224 -19.28 6.93 8.07
CA THR A 224 -18.86 6.42 9.38
C THR A 224 -17.52 5.68 9.32
N PHE A 225 -17.26 4.94 8.23
CA PHE A 225 -16.00 4.21 8.03
C PHE A 225 -14.82 5.14 7.69
N VAL A 226 -15.06 6.22 6.92
CA VAL A 226 -14.04 7.17 6.46
C VAL A 226 -13.55 8.09 7.58
N ILE A 227 -14.38 8.36 8.58
CA ILE A 227 -14.01 9.19 9.74
C ILE A 227 -13.53 8.30 10.90
N GLY A 228 -14.13 7.12 11.10
CA GLY A 228 -13.82 6.22 12.21
C GLY A 228 -12.42 5.60 12.13
N ILE A 229 -12.01 5.12 10.95
CA ILE A 229 -10.69 4.47 10.78
C ILE A 229 -9.52 5.43 11.02
N PRO A 230 -9.45 6.63 10.40
CA PRO A 230 -8.35 7.56 10.66
C PRO A 230 -8.35 8.09 12.10
N ALA A 231 -9.50 8.22 12.77
CA ALA A 231 -9.55 8.58 14.19
C ALA A 231 -8.94 7.48 15.09
N ILE A 232 -9.25 6.20 14.81
CA ILE A 232 -8.67 5.06 15.52
C ILE A 232 -7.16 4.95 15.23
N CYS A 233 -6.73 5.17 13.98
CA CYS A 233 -5.32 5.16 13.60
C CYS A 233 -4.54 6.33 14.20
N LEU A 234 -5.15 7.52 14.35
CA LEU A 234 -4.53 8.67 15.03
C LEU A 234 -4.40 8.42 16.54
N ILE A 235 -5.44 7.88 17.18
CA ILE A 235 -5.38 7.52 18.61
C ILE A 235 -4.30 6.47 18.85
N TYR A 236 -4.23 5.44 18.00
CA TYR A 236 -3.18 4.43 18.10
C TYR A 236 -1.79 4.98 17.80
N GLY A 237 -1.65 5.84 16.79
CA GLY A 237 -0.39 6.52 16.47
C GLY A 237 0.12 7.39 17.62
N ILE A 238 -0.77 8.12 18.29
CA ILE A 238 -0.46 8.90 19.49
C ILE A 238 -0.07 7.97 20.64
N ILE A 239 -0.75 6.83 20.83
CA ILE A 239 -0.39 5.84 21.84
C ILE A 239 0.99 5.26 21.58
N VAL A 240 1.31 4.86 20.35
CA VAL A 240 2.65 4.37 19.99
C VAL A 240 3.71 5.45 20.20
N LEU A 241 3.44 6.70 19.80
CA LEU A 241 4.37 7.81 20.00
C LEU A 241 4.65 8.07 21.50
N LEU A 242 3.60 8.03 22.33
CA LEU A 242 3.70 8.18 23.78
C LEU A 242 4.46 7.01 24.43
N LEU A 243 4.22 5.78 23.96
CA LEU A 243 4.95 4.59 24.41
C LEU A 243 6.42 4.62 24.02
N THR A 244 6.76 5.20 22.86
CA THR A 244 8.16 5.39 22.43
C THR A 244 8.84 6.60 23.08
N SER A 245 8.06 7.53 23.65
CA SER A 245 8.55 8.76 24.29
C SER A 245 8.92 8.55 25.77
N GLN A 246 8.57 7.42 26.37
CA GLN A 246 8.83 7.12 27.78
C GLN A 246 9.92 6.05 27.84
N GLU A 247 11.11 6.41 28.32
CA GLU A 247 12.24 5.47 28.49
C GLU A 247 11.93 4.33 29.50
N GLU A 248 10.92 4.49 30.35
CA GLU A 248 10.58 3.53 31.41
C GLU A 248 9.60 2.41 31.02
N THR A 249 8.96 2.45 29.85
CA THR A 249 7.95 1.43 29.45
C THR A 249 8.49 0.26 28.62
N ALA A 250 9.80 0.15 28.42
CA ALA A 250 10.44 -0.94 27.65
C ALA A 250 10.20 -2.36 28.22
N CYS A 251 9.63 -2.49 29.43
CA CYS A 251 9.36 -3.76 30.11
C CYS A 251 7.86 -4.10 30.25
N LEU A 252 6.95 -3.48 29.49
CA LEU A 252 5.52 -3.83 29.57
C LEU A 252 5.14 -4.96 28.62
N LYS A 253 4.85 -6.12 29.21
CA LYS A 253 4.44 -7.37 28.57
C LYS A 253 3.06 -7.20 27.93
N TRP A 254 3.02 -6.86 26.63
CA TRP A 254 1.77 -6.80 25.87
C TRP A 254 1.81 -7.78 24.70
N ILE A 255 0.85 -8.71 24.71
CA ILE A 255 0.61 -9.78 23.73
C ILE A 255 1.79 -10.75 23.57
N GLY A 256 1.88 -11.69 24.52
CA GLY A 256 2.54 -12.99 24.32
C GLY A 256 4.07 -13.05 24.42
N GLY A 257 4.79 -11.94 24.36
CA GLY A 257 6.25 -11.96 24.59
C GLY A 257 6.59 -12.02 26.08
N HIS A 258 7.62 -12.76 26.50
CA HIS A 258 8.22 -12.57 27.83
C HIS A 258 9.01 -11.25 27.81
N GLY A 259 8.48 -10.22 28.47
CA GLY A 259 9.27 -9.03 28.81
C GLY A 259 10.25 -9.42 29.90
N CYS A 260 11.54 -9.13 29.67
CA CYS A 260 12.72 -9.61 30.42
C CYS A 260 12.64 -11.06 30.92
#